data_AF-A0A922M0Q0-F1
#
_entry.id   AF-A0A922M0Q0-F1
#
_cell.length_a   1.000
_cell.length_b   1.000
_cell.length_c   1.000
_cell.angle_alpha   90.00
_cell.angle_beta   90.00
_cell.angle_gamma   90.00
#
_symmetry.space_group_name_H-M   'P 1'
#
loop_
_entity.id
_entity.type
_entity.pdbx_description
1 polymer ?
#
loop_
_entity_poly.entity_id
_entity_poly.type
_entity_poly.pdbx_seq_one_letter_code
_entity_poly.pdbx_strand_id
1 'polypeptide(L)'
;MLETYAWRLENTGWTRITATWPKDDLELLEKSWRKSSLKTYDAPWKTWVTRYRQLHLDPNDPDPATVALHLSYLHRVKQFSPGTNKLHKSVISVLANPLKREEISSQPLVSCIQKFFFEVG
;
A
#
# COMPACT_ATOMS: atom_id res chain seq x y z
N MET A 1 2.73 -30.99 -9.00
CA MET A 1 3.89 -30.08 -9.06
C MET A 1 3.53 -28.97 -10.03
N LEU A 2 3.83 -27.72 -9.67
CA LEU A 2 3.33 -26.44 -10.23
C LEU A 2 1.98 -25.97 -9.65
N GLU A 3 2.01 -25.59 -8.37
CA GLU A 3 1.08 -24.55 -7.88
C GLU A 3 1.37 -23.30 -8.71
N THR A 4 0.39 -22.92 -9.51
CA THR A 4 0.31 -21.68 -10.27
C THR A 4 0.64 -20.51 -9.35
N TYR A 5 1.72 -19.79 -9.67
CA TYR A 5 2.09 -18.53 -9.03
C TYR A 5 0.96 -17.53 -9.31
N ALA A 6 -0.01 -17.48 -8.40
CA ALA A 6 -1.07 -16.48 -8.38
C ALA A 6 -0.39 -15.11 -8.26
N TRP A 7 -0.55 -14.29 -9.30
CA TRP A 7 0.13 -13.02 -9.54
C TRP A 7 -0.01 -12.14 -8.27
N ARG A 8 1.01 -12.06 -7.40
CA ARG A 8 0.83 -11.41 -6.07
C ARG A 8 0.68 -9.88 -6.14
N LEU A 9 0.92 -9.31 -7.31
CA LEU A 9 0.69 -7.92 -7.64
C LEU A 9 -0.63 -7.69 -8.40
N GLU A 10 -1.49 -8.72 -8.56
CA GLU A 10 -2.85 -8.50 -9.06
C GLU A 10 -3.54 -7.46 -8.21
N ASN A 11 -4.27 -6.55 -8.85
CA ASN A 11 -5.07 -5.56 -8.15
C ASN A 11 -4.23 -4.60 -7.29
N THR A 12 -3.02 -4.29 -7.74
CA THR A 12 -2.16 -3.23 -7.19
C THR A 12 -1.85 -2.21 -8.30
N GLY A 13 -1.29 -1.05 -7.96
CA GLY A 13 -0.84 -0.05 -8.94
C GLY A 13 0.25 -0.55 -9.89
N TRP A 14 0.95 -1.63 -9.55
CA TRP A 14 1.93 -2.26 -10.43
C TRP A 14 1.30 -2.80 -11.70
N THR A 15 0.09 -3.34 -11.60
CA THR A 15 -0.67 -3.86 -12.75
C THR A 15 -0.75 -2.85 -13.89
N ARG A 16 -0.98 -1.56 -13.56
CA ARG A 16 -1.13 -0.49 -14.55
C ARG A 16 0.15 -0.24 -15.32
N ILE A 17 1.29 -0.23 -14.65
CA ILE A 17 2.59 0.13 -15.26
C ILE A 17 3.27 -1.06 -15.94
N THR A 18 2.88 -2.29 -15.60
CA THR A 18 3.40 -3.51 -16.21
C THR A 18 2.40 -4.19 -17.16
N ALA A 19 1.29 -3.53 -17.50
CA ALA A 19 0.20 -4.13 -18.29
C ALA A 19 0.66 -4.65 -19.66
N THR A 20 1.66 -4.01 -20.26
CA THR A 20 2.19 -4.34 -21.58
C THR A 20 3.47 -5.17 -21.53
N TRP A 21 3.92 -5.59 -20.34
CA TRP A 21 5.18 -6.31 -20.21
C TRP A 21 5.06 -7.75 -20.70
N PRO A 22 6.13 -8.31 -21.30
CA PRO A 22 6.23 -9.74 -21.56
C PRO A 22 6.08 -10.56 -20.27
N LYS A 23 5.54 -11.78 -20.40
CA LYS A 23 5.32 -12.68 -19.26
C LYS A 23 6.60 -12.99 -18.48
N ASP A 24 7.71 -13.22 -19.18
CA ASP A 24 8.99 -13.55 -18.54
C ASP A 24 9.52 -12.39 -17.67
N ASP A 25 9.30 -11.15 -18.11
CA ASP A 25 9.67 -9.95 -17.36
C ASP A 25 8.74 -9.73 -16.15
N LEU A 26 7.46 -10.06 -16.27
CA LEU A 26 6.53 -10.08 -15.14
C LEU A 26 6.95 -11.11 -14.09
N GLU A 27 7.38 -12.30 -14.51
CA GLU A 27 7.88 -13.32 -13.59
C GLU A 27 9.17 -12.89 -12.90
N LEU A 28 10.09 -12.24 -13.62
CA LEU A 28 11.31 -11.68 -13.04
C LEU A 28 10.98 -10.61 -12.00
N LEU A 29 10.05 -9.71 -12.33
CA LEU A 29 9.57 -8.69 -11.40
C LEU A 29 8.98 -9.35 -10.15
N GLU A 30 8.12 -10.36 -10.29
CA GLU A 30 7.53 -11.07 -9.14
C GLU A 30 8.62 -11.72 -8.27
N LYS A 31 9.58 -12.40 -8.88
CA LYS A 31 10.71 -13.04 -8.18
C LYS A 31 11.63 -12.03 -7.46
N SER A 32 11.66 -10.78 -7.90
CA SER A 32 12.44 -9.72 -7.24
C SER A 32 11.88 -9.34 -5.85
N TRP A 33 10.60 -9.62 -5.59
CA TRP A 33 9.99 -9.36 -4.29
C TRP A 33 10.35 -10.46 -3.28
N ARG A 34 10.79 -10.03 -2.09
CA ARG A 34 10.96 -10.95 -0.97
C ARG A 34 9.59 -11.50 -0.55
N LYS A 35 9.44 -12.83 -0.53
CA LYS A 35 8.19 -13.50 -0.11
C LYS A 35 7.73 -13.07 1.29
N SER A 36 8.67 -12.81 2.21
CA SER A 36 8.39 -12.30 3.55
C SER A 36 7.79 -10.90 3.53
N SER A 37 8.29 -10.00 2.67
CA SER A 37 7.73 -8.66 2.49
C SER A 37 6.30 -8.72 1.99
N LEU A 38 6.02 -9.53 0.97
CA LEU A 38 4.66 -9.71 0.45
C LEU A 38 3.71 -10.25 1.51
N LYS A 39 4.15 -11.21 2.33
CA LYS A 39 3.36 -11.73 3.45
C LYS A 39 3.05 -10.64 4.50
N THR A 40 4.03 -9.80 4.83
CA THR A 40 3.84 -8.67 5.74
C THR A 40 2.91 -7.60 5.16
N TYR A 41 2.90 -7.44 3.84
CA TYR A 41 2.12 -6.39 3.15
C TYR A 41 0.66 -6.77 2.94
N ASP A 42 0.34 -8.07 2.92
CA ASP A 42 -1.00 -8.60 2.63
C ASP A 42 -2.10 -8.01 3.53
N ALA A 43 -1.92 -8.06 4.86
CA ALA A 43 -2.95 -7.58 5.80
C ALA A 43 -3.15 -6.05 5.73
N PRO A 44 -2.09 -5.21 5.72
CA PRO A 44 -2.25 -3.78 5.50
C PRO A 44 -2.90 -3.43 4.16
N TRP A 45 -2.53 -4.12 3.09
CA TRP A 45 -3.10 -3.90 1.75
C TRP A 45 -4.59 -4.25 1.69
N LYS A 46 -4.99 -5.39 2.24
CA LYS A 46 -6.41 -5.78 2.34
C LYS A 46 -7.23 -4.77 3.14
N THR A 47 -6.68 -4.26 4.24
CA THR A 47 -7.33 -3.22 5.06
C THR A 47 -7.55 -1.93 4.26
N TRP A 48 -6.54 -1.54 3.49
CA TRP A 48 -6.61 -0.40 2.59
C TRP A 48 -7.70 -0.57 1.52
N VAL A 49 -7.62 -1.64 0.72
CA VAL A 49 -8.55 -1.92 -0.37
C VAL A 49 -9.99 -2.01 0.12
N THR A 50 -10.22 -2.71 1.24
CA THR A 50 -11.55 -2.85 1.84
C THR A 50 -12.16 -1.50 2.14
N ARG A 51 -11.40 -0.60 2.76
CA ARG A 51 -11.88 0.72 3.12
C ARG A 51 -12.07 1.62 1.90
N TYR A 52 -11.18 1.56 0.92
CA TYR A 52 -11.30 2.38 -0.28
C TYR A 52 -12.51 2.01 -1.13
N ARG A 53 -12.81 0.71 -1.21
CA ARG A 53 -14.05 0.24 -1.85
C ARG A 53 -15.30 0.71 -1.12
N GLN A 54 -15.28 0.79 0.21
CA GLN A 54 -16.38 1.36 1.00
C GLN A 54 -16.57 2.87 0.74
N LEU A 55 -15.53 3.57 0.30
CA LEU A 55 -15.58 4.98 -0.07
C LEU A 55 -15.83 5.21 -1.57
N HIS A 56 -16.03 4.13 -2.36
CA HIS A 56 -16.15 4.17 -3.81
C HIS A 56 -14.95 4.83 -4.53
N LEU A 57 -13.74 4.65 -3.98
CA LEU A 57 -12.49 5.18 -4.54
C LEU A 57 -11.61 4.07 -5.11
N ASP A 58 -10.76 4.42 -6.08
CA ASP A 58 -9.77 3.48 -6.64
C ASP A 58 -8.58 3.31 -5.67
N PRO A 59 -8.33 2.10 -5.14
CA PRO A 59 -7.21 1.85 -4.25
C PRO A 59 -5.84 1.90 -4.94
N ASN A 60 -5.77 1.90 -6.27
CA ASN A 60 -4.55 1.83 -7.08
C ASN A 60 -4.07 3.19 -7.61
N ASP A 61 -4.73 4.29 -7.24
CA ASP A 61 -4.23 5.63 -7.52
C ASP A 61 -4.72 6.66 -6.50
N PRO A 62 -4.44 6.47 -5.20
CA PRO A 62 -4.92 7.38 -4.19
C PRO A 62 -4.23 8.74 -4.26
N ASP A 63 -5.00 9.78 -3.95
CA ASP A 63 -4.42 11.08 -3.63
C ASP A 63 -3.81 11.07 -2.21
N PRO A 64 -2.81 11.93 -1.93
CA PRO A 64 -2.18 11.98 -0.62
C PRO A 64 -3.11 12.36 0.55
N ALA A 65 -4.14 13.18 0.31
CA ALA A 65 -5.07 13.59 1.36
C ALA A 65 -5.93 12.40 1.81
N THR A 66 -6.31 11.52 0.89
CA THR A 66 -7.05 10.32 1.23
C THR A 66 -6.17 9.26 1.90
N VAL A 67 -4.86 9.20 1.58
CA VAL A 67 -3.90 8.41 2.39
C VAL A 67 -3.81 8.95 3.82
N ALA A 68 -3.70 10.26 3.99
CA ALA A 68 -3.72 10.90 5.31
C ALA A 68 -5.00 10.57 6.09
N LEU A 69 -6.18 10.76 5.48
CA LEU A 69 -7.47 10.37 6.07
C LEU A 69 -7.51 8.88 6.41
N HIS A 70 -6.84 8.04 5.61
CA HIS A 70 -6.76 6.63 5.91
C HIS A 70 -6.01 6.37 7.23
N LEU A 71 -4.81 6.95 7.36
CA LEU A 71 -3.96 6.86 8.54
C LEU A 71 -4.66 7.38 9.80
N SER A 72 -5.38 8.50 9.72
CA SER A 72 -6.15 9.04 10.84
C SER A 72 -7.19 8.06 11.39
N TYR A 73 -7.87 7.30 10.54
CA TYR A 73 -8.82 6.28 10.98
C TYR A 73 -8.14 5.02 11.51
N LEU A 74 -6.98 4.63 10.97
CA LEU A 74 -6.24 3.49 11.55
C LEU A 74 -5.86 3.79 12.99
N HIS A 75 -5.49 5.03 13.28
CA HIS A 75 -5.24 5.48 14.64
C HIS A 75 -6.54 5.62 15.46
N ARG A 76 -7.52 6.39 14.98
CA ARG A 76 -8.72 6.73 15.78
C ARG A 76 -9.68 5.56 15.99
N VAL A 77 -9.86 4.72 14.96
CA VAL A 77 -10.89 3.66 14.94
C VAL A 77 -10.27 2.28 15.15
N LYS A 78 -9.16 1.98 14.46
CA LYS A 78 -8.48 0.68 14.63
C LYS A 78 -7.49 0.67 15.81
N GLN A 79 -7.18 1.83 16.39
CA GLN A 79 -6.26 1.99 17.52
C GLN A 79 -4.90 1.32 17.29
N PHE A 80 -4.45 1.35 16.03
CA PHE A 80 -3.16 0.78 15.65
C PHE A 80 -2.01 1.62 16.19
N SER A 81 -0.95 0.92 16.61
CA SER A 81 0.28 1.55 17.11
C SER A 81 0.97 2.37 16.02
N PRO A 82 1.82 3.35 16.40
CA PRO A 82 2.54 4.19 15.43
C PRO A 82 3.37 3.37 14.43
N GLY A 83 4.02 2.31 14.91
CA GLY A 83 4.76 1.36 14.06
C GLY A 83 3.87 0.64 13.04
N THR A 84 2.67 0.24 13.46
CA THR A 84 1.68 -0.40 12.57
C THR A 84 1.15 0.61 11.53
N ASN A 85 0.83 1.84 11.93
CA ASN A 85 0.41 2.89 10.99
C ASN A 85 1.51 3.23 9.97
N LYS A 86 2.78 3.24 10.39
CA LYS A 86 3.92 3.40 9.49
C LYS A 86 4.02 2.26 8.47
N LEU A 87 3.79 1.01 8.90
CA LEU A 87 3.73 -0.12 7.97
C LEU A 87 2.62 0.06 6.95
N HIS A 88 1.41 0.44 7.39
CA HIS A 88 0.30 0.71 6.47
C HIS A 88 0.64 1.80 5.44
N LYS A 89 1.21 2.94 5.86
CA LYS A 89 1.71 3.96 4.91
C LYS A 89 2.68 3.35 3.91
N SER A 90 3.70 2.64 4.39
CA SER A 90 4.72 2.03 3.55
C SER A 90 4.10 1.11 2.50
N VAL A 91 3.15 0.27 2.90
CA VAL A 91 2.46 -0.65 1.99
C VAL A 91 1.66 0.12 0.93
N ILE A 92 0.90 1.15 1.33
CA ILE A 92 0.11 1.96 0.39
C ILE A 92 1.04 2.68 -0.60
N SER A 93 2.10 3.34 -0.13
CA SER A 93 3.03 4.04 -1.02
C SER A 93 3.78 3.11 -1.98
N VAL A 94 3.95 1.83 -1.62
CA VAL A 94 4.66 0.84 -2.44
C VAL A 94 3.73 0.10 -3.41
N LEU A 95 2.52 -0.27 -2.97
CA LEU A 95 1.59 -1.09 -3.77
C LEU A 95 0.51 -0.28 -4.46
N ALA A 96 0.04 0.84 -3.89
CA ALA A 96 -1.07 1.58 -4.46
C ALA A 96 -0.68 2.24 -5.77
N ASN A 97 0.43 2.98 -5.82
CA ASN A 97 0.94 3.54 -7.06
C ASN A 97 2.47 3.70 -6.97
N PRO A 98 3.25 2.83 -7.62
CA PRO A 98 4.71 2.88 -7.54
C PRO A 98 5.31 4.18 -8.08
N LEU A 99 4.61 4.89 -8.98
CA LEU A 99 5.06 6.17 -9.54
C LEU A 99 4.85 7.36 -8.60
N LYS A 100 3.89 7.27 -7.67
CA LYS A 100 3.56 8.35 -6.71
C LYS A 100 4.12 8.10 -5.30
N ARG A 101 5.05 7.16 -5.15
CA ARG A 101 5.59 6.75 -3.84
C ARG A 101 6.14 7.94 -3.05
N GLU A 102 6.94 8.78 -3.71
CA GLU A 102 7.57 9.94 -3.08
C GLU A 102 6.54 11.03 -2.77
N GLU A 103 5.60 11.28 -3.69
CA GLU A 103 4.53 12.25 -3.51
C GLU A 103 3.69 11.93 -2.27
N ILE A 104 3.20 10.69 -2.16
CA ILE A 104 2.45 10.22 -0.99
C ILE A 104 3.30 10.32 0.29
N SER A 105 4.60 10.02 0.19
CA SER A 105 5.47 9.96 1.37
C SER A 105 5.87 11.33 1.91
N SER A 106 6.09 12.30 1.02
CA SER A 106 6.57 13.65 1.31
C SER A 106 5.45 14.66 1.57
N GLN A 107 4.19 14.27 1.33
CA GLN A 107 3.07 15.18 1.48
C GLN A 107 2.94 15.66 2.95
N PRO A 108 2.72 16.97 3.19
CA PRO A 108 2.71 17.55 4.54
C PRO A 108 1.66 16.96 5.50
N LEU A 109 0.43 16.74 5.06
CA LEU A 109 -0.63 16.11 5.89
C LEU A 109 -0.24 14.70 6.33
N VAL A 110 0.27 13.88 5.41
CA VAL A 110 0.73 12.52 5.72
C VAL A 110 1.86 12.57 6.74
N SER A 111 2.81 13.49 6.57
CA SER A 111 3.93 13.68 7.47
C SER A 111 3.52 14.19 8.86
N CYS A 112 2.61 15.16 8.93
CA CYS A 112 2.07 15.70 10.18
C CYS A 112 1.34 14.63 11.00
N ILE A 113 0.46 13.86 10.35
CA ILE A 113 -0.28 12.77 11.01
C ILE A 113 0.68 11.71 11.55
N GLN A 114 1.73 11.38 10.80
CA GLN A 114 2.73 10.45 11.29
C GLN A 114 3.52 10.97 12.49
N LYS A 115 3.96 12.22 12.47
CA LYS A 115 4.67 12.84 13.60
C LYS A 115 3.84 12.80 14.88
N PHE A 116 2.56 13.18 14.77
CA PHE A 116 1.62 13.12 15.89
C PHE A 116 1.57 11.71 16.52
N PHE A 117 1.57 10.65 15.70
CA PHE A 117 1.56 9.29 16.25
C PHE A 117 2.82 8.93 17.02
N PHE A 118 3.99 9.51 16.70
CA PHE A 118 5.23 9.26 17.44
C PHE A 118 5.30 10.03 18.76
N GLU A 119 4.61 11.16 18.87
CA GLU A 119 4.64 12.01 20.06
C GLU A 119 3.63 11.56 21.13
N VAL A 120 2.57 10.83 20.73
CA VAL A 120 1.46 10.41 21.60
C VAL A 120 1.50 8.91 21.95
N GLY A 121 2.39 8.14 21.32
CA GLY A 121 2.56 6.69 21.56
C GLY A 121 3.69 6.37 22.51
#